data_AF-A0A8J3PMB6-F1
#
_entry.id   AF-A0A8J3PMB6-F1
#
_cell.length_a   1.000
_cell.length_b   1.000
_cell.length_c   1.000
_cell.angle_alpha   90.00
_cell.angle_beta   90.00
_cell.angle_gamma   90.00
#
_symmetry.space_group_name_H-M   'P 1'
#
loop_
_entity.id
_entity.type
_entity.pdbx_description
1 polymer ?
#
loop_
_entity_poly.entity_id
_entity_poly.type
_entity_poly.pdbx_seq_one_letter_code
_entity_poly.pdbx_strand_id
1 'polypeptide(L)'
;MTQVEHGALTSGVRGMVVTVDGWPLPGAAVTIIGITGQQLGRAAADDTGAFAMPVSAPGTATVVVAAPGVDPLARTVSIHAHGVTDLGSIVLGSARRTALPAPGLWVIDPAHTIVKAKARHLALSHVEGRFKEFSGQIRVAEPIEQSSVEVSIVAASIDTGNADRDTHLRSPDFLEVERFPELTYRSERVVRHTDERWRVDGLLTIRDITRPVALDLTYLGTGPDPWGGTRIALTATTQLARKDYEINWNMGLPGGFVLVGPTLRIDLEVQAVRQD
;
A
#
# COMPACT_ATOMS: atom_id res chain seq x y z
N MET A 1 -13.35 -19.98 -38.73
CA MET A 1 -12.09 -20.40 -38.07
C MET A 1 -10.96 -20.03 -39.01
N THR A 2 -10.36 -18.86 -38.80
CA THR A 2 -9.22 -18.41 -39.61
C THR A 2 -8.04 -18.34 -38.65
N GLN A 3 -7.18 -19.35 -38.68
CA GLN A 3 -5.90 -19.31 -37.98
C GLN A 3 -5.06 -18.20 -38.61
N VAL A 4 -4.70 -17.20 -37.81
CA VAL A 4 -3.65 -16.24 -38.17
C VAL A 4 -2.33 -16.87 -37.78
N GLU A 5 -1.56 -17.30 -38.78
CA GLU A 5 -0.18 -17.74 -38.60
C GLU A 5 0.65 -16.62 -37.97
N HIS A 6 1.11 -16.83 -36.73
CA HIS A 6 2.16 -16.01 -36.13
C HIS A 6 3.50 -16.49 -36.70
N GLY A 7 3.95 -15.86 -37.79
CA GLY A 7 5.33 -16.02 -38.25
C GLY A 7 6.29 -15.67 -37.11
N ALA A 8 7.19 -16.61 -36.76
CA ALA A 8 8.14 -16.41 -35.69
C ALA A 8 9.06 -15.21 -36.00
N LEU A 9 9.04 -14.19 -35.14
CA LEU A 9 9.92 -13.02 -35.24
C LEU A 9 11.39 -13.46 -35.21
N THR A 10 12.11 -13.22 -36.30
CA THR A 10 13.54 -13.54 -36.42
C THR A 10 14.44 -12.46 -35.79
N SER A 11 13.96 -11.22 -35.75
CA SER A 11 14.57 -10.11 -35.02
C SER A 11 13.51 -9.08 -34.60
N GLY A 12 13.71 -8.42 -33.46
CA GLY A 12 12.72 -7.48 -32.95
C GLY A 12 12.75 -7.31 -31.45
N VAL A 13 11.62 -6.89 -30.91
CA VAL A 13 11.39 -6.68 -29.48
C VAL A 13 10.11 -7.40 -29.07
N ARG A 14 10.10 -8.00 -27.87
CA ARG A 14 8.90 -8.58 -27.25
C ARG A 14 8.81 -8.22 -25.77
N GLY A 15 7.65 -8.43 -25.17
CA GLY A 15 7.44 -8.32 -23.73
C GLY A 15 5.97 -8.46 -23.35
N MET A 16 5.64 -8.09 -22.12
CA MET A 16 4.25 -8.02 -21.63
C MET A 16 3.95 -6.63 -21.07
N VAL A 17 2.71 -6.17 -21.20
CA VAL A 17 2.18 -4.99 -20.50
C VAL A 17 1.17 -5.45 -19.46
N VAL A 18 1.42 -5.07 -18.21
CA VAL A 18 0.59 -5.47 -17.06
C VAL A 18 0.29 -4.27 -16.16
N THR A 19 -0.77 -4.36 -15.35
CA THR A 19 -1.06 -3.40 -14.29
C THR A 19 -0.16 -3.66 -13.07
N VAL A 20 -0.17 -2.74 -12.10
CA VAL A 20 0.57 -2.89 -10.82
C VAL A 20 0.17 -4.19 -10.08
N ASP A 21 -1.09 -4.60 -10.19
CA ASP A 21 -1.59 -5.83 -9.57
C ASP A 21 -1.34 -7.09 -10.43
N GLY A 22 -0.56 -6.96 -11.50
CA GLY A 22 -0.12 -8.07 -12.36
C GLY A 22 -1.12 -8.53 -13.42
N TRP A 23 -2.22 -7.81 -13.62
CA TRP A 23 -3.21 -8.15 -14.65
C TRP A 23 -2.72 -7.73 -16.04
N PRO A 24 -2.90 -8.58 -17.08
CA PRO A 24 -2.68 -8.19 -18.47
C PRO A 24 -3.39 -6.90 -18.84
N LEU A 25 -2.77 -6.08 -19.70
CA LEU A 25 -3.37 -4.85 -20.21
C LEU A 25 -3.52 -4.91 -21.75
N PRO A 26 -4.61 -5.51 -22.26
CA PRO A 26 -4.87 -5.59 -23.69
C PRO A 26 -5.00 -4.22 -24.34
N GLY A 27 -4.54 -4.13 -25.59
CA GLY A 27 -4.64 -2.90 -26.39
C GLY A 27 -3.65 -1.79 -26.00
N ALA A 28 -2.77 -2.02 -25.01
CA ALA A 28 -1.73 -1.05 -24.66
C ALA A 28 -0.80 -0.81 -25.86
N ALA A 29 -0.66 0.45 -26.26
CA ALA A 29 0.20 0.84 -27.37
C ALA A 29 1.66 0.90 -26.91
N VAL A 30 2.52 0.09 -27.53
CA VAL A 30 3.96 0.05 -27.30
C VAL A 30 4.67 0.64 -28.51
N THR A 31 5.49 1.66 -28.30
CA THR A 31 6.24 2.36 -29.35
C THR A 31 7.72 2.40 -29.00
N ILE A 32 8.58 2.03 -29.95
CA ILE A 32 10.03 2.14 -29.81
C ILE A 32 10.49 3.39 -30.57
N ILE A 33 11.21 4.28 -29.89
CA ILE A 33 11.70 5.55 -30.43
C ILE A 33 13.23 5.56 -30.35
N GLY A 34 13.91 5.72 -31.49
CA GLY A 34 15.37 5.79 -31.54
C GLY A 34 15.92 7.11 -30.97
N ILE A 35 17.23 7.16 -30.72
CA ILE A 35 17.89 8.35 -30.15
C ILE A 35 17.76 9.62 -31.00
N THR A 36 17.45 9.51 -32.29
CA THR A 36 17.20 10.65 -33.18
C THR A 36 15.72 11.02 -33.26
N GLY A 37 14.85 10.43 -32.42
CA GLY A 37 13.42 10.72 -32.32
C GLY A 37 12.52 9.97 -33.31
N GLN A 38 13.09 9.15 -34.19
CA GLN A 38 12.36 8.34 -35.16
C GLN A 38 11.68 7.13 -34.50
N GLN A 39 10.48 6.79 -34.96
CA GLN A 39 9.81 5.56 -34.54
C GLN A 39 10.48 4.35 -35.20
N LEU A 40 11.04 3.46 -34.40
CA LEU A 40 11.70 2.22 -34.85
C LEU A 40 10.73 1.04 -34.97
N GLY A 41 9.64 1.06 -34.21
CA GLY A 41 8.62 0.01 -34.20
C GLY A 41 7.41 0.40 -33.36
N ARG A 42 6.26 -0.21 -33.64
CA ARG A 42 5.03 -0.05 -32.87
C ARG A 42 4.18 -1.30 -32.91
N ALA A 43 3.58 -1.67 -31.78
CA ALA A 43 2.54 -2.70 -31.69
C ALA A 43 1.52 -2.35 -30.59
N ALA A 44 0.44 -3.11 -30.54
CA ALA A 44 -0.47 -3.16 -29.40
C ALA A 44 -0.27 -4.49 -28.65
N ALA A 45 -0.43 -4.46 -27.33
CA ALA A 45 -0.51 -5.67 -26.54
C ALA A 45 -1.79 -6.46 -26.88
N ASP A 46 -1.69 -7.78 -26.95
CA ASP A 46 -2.80 -8.70 -27.19
C ASP A 46 -3.65 -8.93 -25.91
N ASP A 47 -4.63 -9.83 -25.98
CA ASP A 47 -5.53 -10.17 -24.86
C ASP A 47 -4.79 -10.74 -23.63
N THR A 48 -3.57 -11.24 -23.80
CA THR A 48 -2.70 -11.72 -22.72
C THR A 48 -1.74 -10.66 -22.22
N GLY A 49 -1.81 -9.44 -22.77
CA GLY A 49 -0.90 -8.35 -22.48
C GLY A 49 0.44 -8.50 -23.22
N ALA A 50 0.64 -9.56 -24.00
CA ALA A 50 1.89 -9.79 -24.72
C ALA A 50 1.98 -8.88 -25.94
N PHE A 51 3.19 -8.42 -26.25
CA PHE A 51 3.46 -7.70 -27.50
C PHE A 51 4.74 -8.22 -28.12
N ALA A 52 4.80 -8.17 -29.45
CA ALA A 52 6.02 -8.44 -30.19
C ALA A 52 6.02 -7.62 -31.48
N MET A 53 7.15 -7.03 -31.83
CA MET A 53 7.26 -6.19 -33.03
C MET A 53 8.65 -6.26 -33.66
N PRO A 54 8.76 -6.18 -34.99
CA PRO A 54 10.03 -5.88 -35.62
C PRO A 54 10.47 -4.45 -35.26
N VAL A 55 11.77 -4.23 -35.23
CA VAL A 55 12.37 -2.89 -35.05
C VAL A 55 13.35 -2.62 -36.17
N SER A 56 13.31 -1.42 -36.72
CA SER A 56 14.06 -1.07 -37.93
C SER A 56 15.56 -0.84 -37.70
N ALA A 57 15.99 -0.62 -36.46
CA ALA A 57 17.39 -0.48 -36.09
C ALA A 57 17.67 -0.97 -34.66
N PRO A 58 18.83 -1.58 -34.40
CA PRO A 58 19.29 -1.90 -33.06
C PRO A 58 19.93 -0.69 -32.36
N GLY A 59 20.30 -0.87 -31.10
CA GLY A 59 20.96 0.13 -30.27
C GLY A 59 20.06 0.69 -29.18
N THR A 60 20.48 1.81 -28.59
CA THR A 60 19.73 2.50 -27.53
C THR A 60 18.46 3.12 -28.11
N ALA A 61 17.33 2.88 -27.44
CA ALA A 61 16.04 3.44 -27.80
C ALA A 61 15.23 3.76 -26.53
N THR A 62 14.15 4.52 -26.69
CA THR A 62 13.13 4.71 -25.65
C THR A 62 11.92 3.86 -26.01
N VAL A 63 11.46 3.01 -25.09
CA VAL A 63 10.13 2.40 -25.20
C VAL A 63 9.13 3.32 -24.51
N VAL A 64 8.07 3.67 -25.23
CA VAL A 64 6.90 4.40 -24.71
C VAL A 64 5.71 3.46 -24.72
N VAL A 65 5.05 3.30 -23.58
CA VAL A 65 3.86 2.47 -23.46
C VAL A 65 2.71 3.30 -22.89
N ALA A 66 1.57 3.27 -23.56
CA ALA A 66 0.37 4.01 -23.15
C ALA A 66 -0.87 3.16 -23.36
N ALA A 67 -1.84 3.28 -22.45
CA ALA A 67 -3.18 2.74 -22.61
C ALA A 67 -4.21 3.67 -21.94
N PRO A 68 -5.51 3.56 -22.26
CA PRO A 68 -6.54 4.30 -21.55
C PRO A 68 -6.54 3.98 -20.05
N GLY A 69 -6.66 5.01 -19.21
CA GLY A 69 -6.82 4.83 -17.75
C GLY A 69 -5.54 4.49 -16.98
N VAL A 70 -4.37 4.51 -17.63
CA VAL A 70 -3.05 4.28 -17.01
C VAL A 70 -2.07 5.42 -17.35
N ASP A 71 -1.13 5.71 -16.44
CA ASP A 71 -0.07 6.67 -16.69
C ASP A 71 0.88 6.11 -17.75
N PRO A 72 1.23 6.87 -18.79
CA PRO A 72 2.15 6.41 -19.82
C PRO A 72 3.56 6.26 -19.24
N LEU A 73 4.24 5.17 -19.58
CA LEU A 73 5.62 4.92 -19.19
C LEU A 73 6.55 5.22 -20.37
N ALA A 74 7.67 5.88 -20.11
CA ALA A 74 8.80 5.95 -21.03
C ALA A 74 10.08 5.49 -20.33
N ARG A 75 10.83 4.56 -20.93
CA ARG A 75 12.14 4.13 -20.39
C ARG A 75 13.14 3.81 -21.50
N THR A 76 14.42 4.02 -21.22
CA THR A 76 15.50 3.63 -22.13
C THR A 76 15.69 2.12 -22.14
N VAL A 77 15.88 1.54 -23.32
CA VAL A 77 16.14 0.12 -23.57
C VAL A 77 17.29 -0.04 -24.55
N SER A 78 17.99 -1.17 -24.48
CA SER A 78 19.02 -1.55 -25.45
C SER A 78 18.49 -2.68 -26.32
N ILE A 79 18.45 -2.46 -27.64
CA ILE A 79 17.95 -3.42 -28.62
C ILE A 79 19.14 -4.11 -29.27
N HIS A 80 19.16 -5.45 -29.23
CA HIS A 80 20.22 -6.24 -29.84
C HIS A 80 20.15 -6.23 -31.37
N ALA A 81 21.32 -6.30 -32.03
CA ALA A 81 21.43 -6.34 -33.49
C ALA A 81 20.90 -7.63 -34.13
N HIS A 82 20.83 -8.70 -33.35
CA HIS A 82 20.40 -10.02 -33.79
C HIS A 82 19.43 -10.63 -32.77
N GLY A 83 18.48 -11.43 -33.26
CA GLY A 83 17.47 -12.07 -32.42
C GLY A 83 16.43 -11.10 -31.86
N VAL A 84 15.63 -11.62 -30.93
CA VAL A 84 14.54 -10.88 -30.29
C VAL A 84 14.99 -10.39 -28.92
N THR A 85 14.92 -9.08 -28.70
CA THR A 85 15.16 -8.46 -27.39
C THR A 85 13.91 -8.60 -26.53
N ASP A 86 14.04 -9.23 -25.37
CA ASP A 86 12.95 -9.35 -24.40
C ASP A 86 12.97 -8.19 -23.40
N LEU A 87 11.89 -7.42 -23.33
CA LEU A 87 11.75 -6.30 -22.40
C LEU A 87 11.13 -6.72 -21.05
N GLY A 88 10.76 -7.99 -20.90
CA GLY A 88 10.05 -8.49 -19.73
C GLY A 88 8.67 -7.82 -19.55
N SER A 89 8.23 -7.74 -18.30
CA SER A 89 6.98 -7.05 -17.95
C SER A 89 7.20 -5.54 -17.83
N ILE A 90 6.39 -4.80 -18.57
CA ILE A 90 6.24 -3.35 -18.46
C ILE A 90 4.99 -3.09 -17.61
N VAL A 91 5.20 -2.56 -16.42
CA VAL A 91 4.13 -2.31 -15.44
C VAL A 91 3.63 -0.88 -15.60
N LEU A 92 2.32 -0.70 -15.82
CA LEU A 92 1.67 0.61 -15.86
C LEU A 92 0.80 0.84 -14.62
N GLY A 93 0.94 2.01 -14.00
CA GLY A 93 0.07 2.49 -12.91
C GLY A 93 -1.18 3.17 -13.45
N SER A 94 -2.25 3.26 -12.66
CA SER A 94 -3.48 3.95 -13.09
C SER A 94 -3.25 5.46 -13.30
N ALA A 95 -3.84 6.05 -14.35
CA ALA A 95 -3.87 7.50 -14.61
C ALA A 95 -4.99 8.20 -13.84
N ARG A 96 -5.75 7.49 -13.00
CA ARG A 96 -6.73 8.13 -12.14
C ARG A 96 -5.94 8.94 -11.11
N ARG A 97 -5.70 10.22 -11.41
CA ARG A 97 -5.30 11.18 -10.38
C ARG A 97 -6.41 11.18 -9.34
N THR A 98 -6.19 10.46 -8.26
CA THR A 98 -7.09 10.47 -7.13
C THR A 98 -7.05 11.89 -6.58
N ALA A 99 -8.08 12.68 -6.88
CA ALA A 99 -8.15 14.07 -6.45
C ALA A 99 -7.93 14.12 -4.94
N LEU A 100 -7.04 14.99 -4.48
CA LEU A 100 -6.76 15.12 -3.05
C LEU A 100 -8.05 15.44 -2.28
N PRO A 101 -8.17 14.95 -1.04
CA PRO A 101 -9.34 15.24 -0.23
C PRO A 101 -9.50 16.74 -0.02
N ALA A 102 -10.75 17.22 0.02
CA ALA A 102 -11.02 18.61 0.33
C ALA A 102 -10.53 18.97 1.75
N PRO A 103 -10.01 20.19 1.97
CA PRO A 103 -9.71 20.68 3.30
C PRO A 103 -10.93 20.63 4.23
N GLY A 104 -10.66 20.38 5.51
CA GLY A 104 -11.70 20.27 6.54
C GLY A 104 -11.44 19.15 7.53
N LEU A 105 -12.42 18.96 8.42
CA LEU A 105 -12.40 17.89 9.41
C LEU A 105 -13.05 16.64 8.84
N TRP A 106 -12.40 15.49 9.02
CA TRP A 106 -12.91 14.18 8.68
C TRP A 106 -12.88 13.33 9.94
N VAL A 107 -14.02 12.78 10.36
CA VAL A 107 -14.13 11.96 11.57
C VAL A 107 -14.09 10.49 11.18
N ILE A 108 -13.20 9.72 11.80
CA ILE A 108 -13.07 8.28 11.55
C ILE A 108 -14.39 7.60 11.87
N ASP A 109 -14.87 6.78 10.93
CA ASP A 109 -16.05 5.94 11.09
C ASP A 109 -15.61 4.57 11.66
N PRO A 110 -15.92 4.27 12.93
CA PRO A 110 -15.51 3.00 13.54
C PRO A 110 -16.15 1.78 12.88
N ALA A 111 -17.33 1.92 12.26
CA ALA A 111 -18.02 0.80 11.62
C ALA A 111 -17.36 0.34 10.31
N HIS A 112 -16.57 1.22 9.68
CA HIS A 112 -15.89 0.97 8.41
C HIS A 112 -14.36 1.13 8.51
N THR A 113 -13.84 1.04 9.74
CA THR A 113 -12.41 1.12 10.03
C THR A 113 -11.94 -0.14 10.75
N ILE A 114 -10.76 -0.63 10.39
CA ILE A 114 -10.11 -1.79 10.99
C ILE A 114 -8.74 -1.36 11.51
N VAL A 115 -8.50 -1.62 12.80
CA VAL A 115 -7.19 -1.49 13.44
C VAL A 115 -6.70 -2.90 13.80
N LYS A 116 -5.81 -3.46 12.98
CA LYS A 116 -5.34 -4.85 13.10
C LYS A 116 -3.86 -4.90 13.48
N ALA A 117 -3.53 -5.80 14.41
CA ALA A 117 -2.16 -6.14 14.78
C ALA A 117 -1.90 -7.62 14.51
N LYS A 118 -0.71 -7.95 14.00
CA LYS A 118 -0.28 -9.33 13.72
C LYS A 118 1.07 -9.60 14.37
N ALA A 119 1.16 -10.69 15.12
CA ALA A 119 2.40 -11.18 15.71
C ALA A 119 2.74 -12.56 15.14
N ARG A 120 4.02 -12.84 14.88
CA ARG A 120 4.47 -14.20 14.58
C ARG A 120 4.34 -15.08 15.84
N HIS A 121 3.89 -16.31 15.66
CA HIS A 121 3.79 -17.33 16.70
C HIS A 121 4.59 -18.57 16.29
N LEU A 122 5.55 -18.98 17.13
CA LEU A 122 6.48 -20.09 16.89
C LEU A 122 7.28 -20.00 15.57
N ALA A 123 7.37 -18.82 14.96
CA ALA A 123 7.90 -18.62 13.59
C ALA A 123 7.19 -19.42 12.48
N LEU A 124 6.09 -20.12 12.79
CA LEU A 124 5.33 -20.95 11.86
C LEU A 124 4.04 -20.28 11.39
N SER A 125 3.38 -19.55 12.28
CA SER A 125 2.08 -18.94 12.02
C SER A 125 1.99 -17.52 12.56
N HIS A 126 0.81 -16.90 12.43
CA HIS A 126 0.52 -15.59 12.97
C HIS A 126 -0.67 -15.65 13.92
N VAL A 127 -0.59 -14.88 14.99
CA VAL A 127 -1.75 -14.51 15.81
C VAL A 127 -2.17 -13.11 15.38
N GLU A 128 -3.44 -12.95 15.08
CA GLU A 128 -4.05 -11.66 14.74
C GLU A 128 -4.90 -11.17 15.90
N GLY A 129 -4.89 -9.86 16.11
CA GLY A 129 -5.79 -9.16 17.01
C GLY A 129 -6.31 -7.88 16.36
N ARG A 130 -7.46 -7.42 16.80
CA ARG A 130 -8.02 -6.12 16.39
C ARG A 130 -8.54 -5.36 17.60
N PHE A 131 -8.48 -4.04 17.54
CA PHE A 131 -9.19 -3.18 18.49
C PHE A 131 -10.56 -2.84 17.91
N LYS A 132 -11.62 -3.02 18.71
CA LYS A 132 -13.00 -2.81 18.28
C LYS A 132 -13.55 -1.42 18.59
N GLU A 133 -12.93 -0.74 19.55
CA GLU A 133 -13.41 0.56 20.03
C GLU A 133 -12.28 1.58 19.91
N PHE A 134 -12.53 2.61 19.12
CA PHE A 134 -11.62 3.70 18.87
C PHE A 134 -12.39 4.90 18.31
N SER A 135 -11.75 6.05 18.38
CA SER A 135 -12.20 7.29 17.76
C SER A 135 -11.01 8.02 17.17
N GLY A 136 -11.27 8.91 16.22
CA GLY A 136 -10.21 9.76 15.71
C GLY A 136 -10.70 10.72 14.65
N GLN A 137 -9.80 11.64 14.31
CA GLN A 137 -10.05 12.71 13.38
C GLN A 137 -8.84 12.95 12.49
N ILE A 138 -9.12 13.33 11.25
CA ILE A 138 -8.15 13.74 10.24
C ILE A 138 -8.52 15.17 9.87
N ARG A 139 -7.63 16.12 10.12
CA ARG A 139 -7.77 17.50 9.69
C ARG A 139 -6.96 17.69 8.41
N VAL A 140 -7.64 17.76 7.28
CA VAL A 140 -7.01 18.04 5.98
C VAL A 140 -6.80 19.55 5.86
N ALA A 141 -5.55 19.95 5.65
CA ALA A 141 -5.14 21.35 5.49
C ALA A 141 -4.88 21.71 4.02
N GLU A 142 -4.64 22.99 3.76
CA GLU A 142 -4.10 23.50 2.50
C GLU A 142 -2.91 24.43 2.84
N PRO A 143 -1.66 24.06 2.53
CA PRO A 143 -1.24 22.86 1.81
C PRO A 143 -1.44 21.57 2.62
N ILE A 144 -1.74 20.47 1.93
CA ILE A 144 -2.13 19.18 2.53
C ILE A 144 -1.05 18.57 3.43
N GLU A 145 0.22 18.91 3.23
CA GLU A 145 1.33 18.50 4.08
C GLU A 145 1.24 19.06 5.52
N GLN A 146 0.40 20.06 5.76
CA GLN A 146 0.07 20.60 7.10
C GLN A 146 -1.12 19.89 7.76
N SER A 147 -1.63 18.81 7.15
CA SER A 147 -2.71 18.02 7.74
C SER A 147 -2.28 17.33 9.03
N SER A 148 -3.24 17.01 9.89
CA SER A 148 -2.99 16.29 11.15
C SER A 148 -3.97 15.14 11.38
N VAL A 149 -3.54 14.17 12.17
CA VAL A 149 -4.29 12.98 12.56
C VAL A 149 -4.17 12.79 14.07
N GLU A 150 -5.30 12.55 14.72
CA GLU A 150 -5.39 12.20 16.14
C GLU A 150 -6.32 11.00 16.31
N VAL A 151 -5.88 9.98 17.05
CA VAL A 151 -6.62 8.74 17.30
C VAL A 151 -6.50 8.36 18.77
N SER A 152 -7.61 7.94 19.37
CA SER A 152 -7.63 7.24 20.66
C SER A 152 -8.28 5.86 20.49
N ILE A 153 -7.65 4.83 21.05
CA ILE A 153 -8.06 3.43 20.96
C ILE A 153 -8.28 2.90 22.37
N VAL A 154 -9.44 2.32 22.64
CA VAL A 154 -9.72 1.68 23.94
C VAL A 154 -8.92 0.40 24.03
N ALA A 155 -7.96 0.35 24.95
CA ALA A 155 -7.01 -0.75 25.10
C ALA A 155 -7.71 -2.08 25.40
N ALA A 156 -8.77 -2.04 26.22
CA ALA A 156 -9.55 -3.21 26.59
C ALA A 156 -10.31 -3.84 25.40
N SER A 157 -10.50 -3.11 24.29
CA SER A 157 -11.24 -3.58 23.12
C SER A 157 -10.47 -4.57 22.23
N ILE A 158 -9.24 -4.95 22.62
CA ILE A 158 -8.46 -5.98 21.93
C ILE A 158 -9.26 -7.30 21.87
N ASP A 159 -9.35 -7.85 20.66
CA ASP A 159 -10.00 -9.13 20.35
C ASP A 159 -9.10 -9.94 19.42
N THR A 160 -8.68 -11.10 19.88
CA THR A 160 -7.92 -12.09 19.10
C THR A 160 -8.74 -13.34 18.78
N GLY A 161 -10.03 -13.35 19.09
CA GLY A 161 -10.91 -14.52 19.00
C GLY A 161 -10.67 -15.58 20.07
N ASN A 162 -9.91 -15.26 21.13
CA ASN A 162 -9.62 -16.17 22.23
C ASN A 162 -9.68 -15.41 23.56
N ALA A 163 -10.69 -15.73 24.40
CA ALA A 163 -10.98 -14.98 25.62
C ALA A 163 -9.85 -15.01 26.66
N ASP A 164 -9.14 -16.14 26.81
CA ASP A 164 -8.04 -16.27 27.77
C ASP A 164 -6.85 -15.40 27.35
N ARG A 165 -6.50 -15.43 26.06
CA ARG A 165 -5.44 -14.59 25.50
C ARG A 165 -5.81 -13.11 25.57
N ASP A 166 -7.05 -12.75 25.27
CA ASP A 166 -7.51 -11.36 25.36
C ASP A 166 -7.46 -10.86 26.81
N THR A 167 -7.82 -11.72 27.77
CA THR A 167 -7.65 -11.41 29.21
C THR A 167 -6.18 -11.19 29.56
N HIS A 168 -5.27 -12.02 29.04
CA HIS A 168 -3.84 -11.85 29.27
C HIS A 168 -3.28 -10.58 28.62
N LEU A 169 -3.66 -10.27 27.38
CA LEU A 169 -3.24 -9.06 26.69
C LEU A 169 -3.68 -7.77 27.41
N ARG A 170 -4.77 -7.84 28.19
CA ARG A 170 -5.25 -6.72 29.02
C ARG A 170 -4.50 -6.57 30.34
N SER A 171 -3.75 -7.59 30.77
CA SER A 171 -3.08 -7.61 32.07
C SER A 171 -1.83 -6.71 32.12
N PRO A 172 -1.22 -6.52 33.31
CA PRO A 172 0.03 -5.80 33.48
C PRO A 172 1.23 -6.34 32.69
N ASP A 173 1.18 -7.60 32.24
CA ASP A 173 2.23 -8.19 31.40
C ASP A 173 2.27 -7.58 29.98
N PHE A 174 1.17 -6.94 29.55
CA PHE A 174 0.98 -6.40 28.21
C PHE A 174 0.46 -4.96 28.24
N LEU A 175 -0.85 -4.74 28.04
CA LEU A 175 -1.42 -3.41 27.85
C LEU A 175 -1.76 -2.71 29.18
N GLU A 176 -1.91 -3.47 30.27
CA GLU A 176 -2.21 -2.95 31.61
C GLU A 176 -3.42 -1.99 31.62
N VAL A 177 -4.54 -2.46 31.07
CA VAL A 177 -5.66 -1.59 30.67
C VAL A 177 -6.37 -0.89 31.82
N GLU A 178 -6.28 -1.44 33.03
CA GLU A 178 -6.83 -0.82 34.25
C GLU A 178 -6.11 0.49 34.61
N ARG A 179 -4.80 0.59 34.33
CA ARG A 179 -4.01 1.82 34.56
C ARG A 179 -3.92 2.68 33.30
N PHE A 180 -3.92 2.05 32.13
CA PHE A 180 -3.76 2.72 30.85
C PHE A 180 -4.90 2.32 29.89
N PRO A 181 -6.08 2.92 30.03
CA PRO A 181 -7.27 2.49 29.30
C PRO A 181 -7.23 2.82 27.80
N GLU A 182 -6.33 3.71 27.37
CA GLU A 182 -6.24 4.20 26.00
C GLU A 182 -4.83 4.06 25.41
N LEU A 183 -4.77 3.74 24.12
CA LEU A 183 -3.59 3.95 23.27
C LEU A 183 -3.87 5.20 22.42
N THR A 184 -2.88 6.05 22.23
CA THR A 184 -3.06 7.29 21.46
C THR A 184 -2.04 7.42 20.35
N TYR A 185 -2.48 7.94 19.19
CA TYR A 185 -1.61 8.32 18.09
C TYR A 185 -1.86 9.77 17.72
N ARG A 186 -0.79 10.57 17.62
CA ARG A 186 -0.84 11.96 17.15
C ARG A 186 0.23 12.17 16.09
N SER A 187 -0.18 12.62 14.90
CA SER A 187 0.77 12.97 13.83
C SER A 187 1.61 14.19 14.21
N GLU A 188 2.87 14.20 13.77
CA GLU A 188 3.75 15.36 13.82
C GLU A 188 4.05 15.91 12.42
N ARG A 189 4.04 15.05 11.40
CA ARG A 189 4.37 15.45 10.03
C ARG A 189 3.71 14.54 9.00
N VAL A 190 3.14 15.15 7.97
CA VAL A 190 2.64 14.47 6.78
C VAL A 190 3.60 14.70 5.62
N VAL A 191 4.02 13.62 4.98
CA VAL A 191 4.98 13.63 3.87
C VAL A 191 4.31 13.05 2.64
N ARG A 192 4.23 13.85 1.59
CA ARG A 192 3.79 13.40 0.27
C ARG A 192 4.92 12.70 -0.45
N HIS A 193 4.67 11.47 -0.93
CA HIS A 193 5.54 10.80 -1.90
C HIS A 193 4.95 10.86 -3.29
N THR A 194 3.66 10.55 -3.42
CA THR A 194 2.84 10.74 -4.62
C THR A 194 1.44 11.21 -4.21
N ASP A 195 0.52 11.37 -5.16
CA ASP A 195 -0.88 11.69 -4.85
C ASP A 195 -1.55 10.59 -4.02
N GLU A 196 -1.10 9.34 -4.18
CA GLU A 196 -1.65 8.17 -3.50
C GLU A 196 -0.80 7.66 -2.34
N ARG A 197 0.51 7.92 -2.35
CA ARG A 197 1.43 7.39 -1.33
C ARG A 197 1.95 8.49 -0.44
N TRP A 198 1.81 8.26 0.85
CA TRP A 198 2.10 9.22 1.89
C TRP A 198 2.80 8.53 3.06
N ARG A 199 3.48 9.32 3.87
CA ARG A 199 3.98 8.90 5.16
C ARG A 199 3.47 9.86 6.22
N VAL A 200 2.90 9.32 7.29
CA VAL A 200 2.48 10.09 8.46
C VAL A 200 3.43 9.73 9.59
N ASP A 201 4.35 10.64 9.92
CA ASP A 201 5.17 10.50 11.12
C ASP A 201 4.36 11.02 12.31
N GLY A 202 4.37 10.27 13.41
CA GLY A 202 3.64 10.64 14.61
C GLY A 202 4.17 9.95 15.85
N LEU A 203 3.50 10.21 16.97
CA LEU A 203 3.81 9.69 18.27
C LEU A 203 2.72 8.68 18.67
N LEU A 204 3.13 7.43 18.91
CA LEU A 204 2.28 6.39 19.46
C LEU A 204 2.59 6.23 20.95
N THR A 205 1.56 6.33 21.77
CA THR A 205 1.64 6.06 23.22
C THR A 205 0.94 4.75 23.54
N ILE A 206 1.67 3.84 24.17
CA ILE A 206 1.14 2.59 24.73
C ILE A 206 1.61 2.54 26.18
N ARG A 207 0.66 2.40 27.11
CA ARG A 207 0.92 2.61 28.55
C ARG A 207 1.43 4.03 28.81
N ASP A 208 2.53 4.17 29.53
CA ASP A 208 3.23 5.41 29.83
C ASP A 208 4.40 5.71 28.87
N ILE A 209 4.57 4.91 27.82
CA ILE A 209 5.69 5.03 26.88
C ILE A 209 5.20 5.58 25.53
N THR A 210 5.74 6.74 25.15
CA THR A 210 5.52 7.34 23.82
C THR A 210 6.74 7.13 22.92
N ARG A 211 6.51 6.65 21.69
CA ARG A 211 7.57 6.46 20.68
C ARG A 211 7.19 7.07 19.34
N PRO A 212 8.17 7.56 18.56
CA PRO A 212 7.94 7.95 17.18
C PRO A 212 7.60 6.71 16.33
N VAL A 213 6.49 6.76 15.62
CA VAL A 213 5.98 5.71 14.73
C VAL A 213 5.50 6.36 13.44
N ALA A 214 6.09 5.91 12.34
CA ALA A 214 5.66 6.30 11.01
C ALA A 214 4.64 5.31 10.46
N LEU A 215 3.58 5.83 9.84
CA LEU A 215 2.60 5.09 9.09
C LEU A 215 2.85 5.28 7.60
N ASP A 216 3.07 4.19 6.87
CA ASP A 216 3.10 4.19 5.41
C ASP A 216 1.67 4.11 4.91
N LEU A 217 1.17 5.22 4.36
CA LEU A 217 -0.24 5.44 4.03
C LEU A 217 -0.46 5.37 2.51
N THR A 218 -1.57 4.74 2.12
CA THR A 218 -2.13 4.80 0.76
C THR A 218 -3.49 5.50 0.79
N TYR A 219 -3.63 6.55 0.01
CA TYR A 219 -4.89 7.23 -0.25
C TYR A 219 -5.65 6.53 -1.37
N LEU A 220 -6.87 6.06 -1.09
CA LEU A 220 -7.71 5.30 -2.01
C LEU A 220 -8.78 6.17 -2.70
N GLY A 221 -8.98 7.40 -2.24
CA GLY A 221 -9.93 8.34 -2.81
C GLY A 221 -10.96 8.89 -1.85
N THR A 222 -11.74 9.82 -2.38
CA THR A 222 -12.94 10.36 -1.75
C THR A 222 -14.16 10.13 -2.63
N GLY A 223 -15.33 10.07 -2.03
CA GLY A 223 -16.59 9.91 -2.76
C GLY A 223 -17.82 10.18 -1.90
N PRO A 224 -18.98 10.42 -2.53
CA PRO A 224 -20.24 10.55 -1.80
C PRO A 224 -20.62 9.22 -1.13
N ASP A 225 -21.31 9.29 0.00
CA ASP A 225 -21.89 8.12 0.66
C ASP A 225 -23.42 8.07 0.51
N PRO A 226 -24.04 6.90 0.74
CA PRO A 226 -25.50 6.74 0.60
C PRO A 226 -26.35 7.59 1.56
N TRP A 227 -25.74 8.24 2.56
CA TRP A 227 -26.42 9.04 3.58
C TRP A 227 -26.27 10.55 3.33
N GLY A 228 -25.69 10.94 2.20
CA GLY A 228 -25.53 12.34 1.79
C GLY A 228 -24.23 12.99 2.26
N GLY A 229 -23.33 12.24 2.89
CA GLY A 229 -21.99 12.71 3.29
C GLY A 229 -20.93 12.49 2.21
N THR A 230 -19.71 12.93 2.47
CA THR A 230 -18.51 12.56 1.69
C THR A 230 -17.57 11.75 2.57
N ARG A 231 -17.02 10.66 2.01
CA ARG A 231 -16.08 9.77 2.68
C ARG A 231 -14.70 9.84 2.06
N ILE A 232 -13.70 9.63 2.91
CA ILE A 232 -12.32 9.37 2.53
C ILE A 232 -11.98 7.91 2.86
N ALA A 233 -11.25 7.23 1.98
CA ALA A 233 -10.73 5.88 2.20
C ALA A 233 -9.21 5.86 2.17
N LEU A 234 -8.60 5.22 3.18
CA LEU A 234 -7.16 5.14 3.38
C LEU A 234 -6.78 3.73 3.81
N THR A 235 -5.58 3.27 3.45
CA THR A 235 -4.92 2.17 4.16
C THR A 235 -3.60 2.66 4.73
N ALA A 236 -3.15 2.07 5.83
CA ALA A 236 -1.85 2.38 6.38
C ALA A 236 -1.22 1.16 7.04
N THR A 237 0.11 1.10 7.02
CA THR A 237 0.85 0.01 7.66
C THR A 237 2.05 0.53 8.45
N THR A 238 2.45 -0.22 9.48
CA THR A 238 3.71 0.01 10.18
C THR A 238 4.17 -1.27 10.87
N GLN A 239 5.37 -1.24 11.44
CA GLN A 239 5.91 -2.30 12.28
C GLN A 239 6.38 -1.72 13.61
N LEU A 240 6.03 -2.39 14.70
CA LEU A 240 6.40 -2.01 16.06
C LEU A 240 7.25 -3.12 16.67
N ALA A 241 8.26 -2.77 17.47
CA ALA A 241 8.91 -3.74 18.35
C ALA A 241 8.31 -3.63 19.76
N ARG A 242 7.82 -4.75 20.31
CA ARG A 242 7.17 -4.77 21.63
C ARG A 242 8.08 -4.25 22.75
N LYS A 243 9.38 -4.54 22.64
CA LYS A 243 10.41 -4.09 23.58
C LYS A 243 10.54 -2.56 23.66
N ASP A 244 10.18 -1.83 22.60
CA ASP A 244 10.29 -0.37 22.59
C ASP A 244 9.27 0.26 23.55
N TYR A 245 8.22 -0.49 23.87
CA TYR A 245 7.20 -0.18 24.86
C TYR A 245 7.33 -1.05 26.11
N GLU A 246 8.48 -1.71 26.33
CA GLU A 246 8.75 -2.57 27.49
C GLU A 246 7.75 -3.72 27.70
N ILE A 247 7.10 -4.19 26.62
CA ILE A 247 6.24 -5.37 26.64
C ILE A 247 7.12 -6.61 26.38
N ASN A 248 7.73 -7.10 27.44
CA ASN A 248 8.80 -8.10 27.40
C ASN A 248 8.31 -9.54 27.60
N TRP A 249 7.01 -9.76 27.83
CA TRP A 249 6.49 -11.11 28.06
C TRP A 249 6.84 -12.07 26.92
N ASN A 250 7.31 -13.26 27.32
CA ASN A 250 7.51 -14.41 26.44
C ASN A 250 7.57 -15.68 27.28
N MET A 251 7.21 -16.81 26.66
CA MET A 251 7.58 -18.13 27.17
C MET A 251 8.79 -18.63 26.38
N GLY A 252 9.88 -18.92 27.08
CA GLY A 252 11.07 -19.55 26.48
C GLY A 252 10.77 -21.00 26.10
N LEU A 253 11.21 -21.40 24.91
CA LEU A 253 11.09 -22.76 24.42
C LEU A 253 12.46 -23.45 24.33
N PRO A 254 12.52 -24.80 24.40
CA PRO A 254 13.76 -25.53 24.20
C PRO A 254 14.46 -25.11 22.90
N GLY A 255 15.78 -24.91 22.94
CA GLY A 255 16.57 -24.48 21.77
C GLY A 255 16.64 -22.96 21.53
N GLY A 256 16.15 -22.13 22.46
CA GLY A 256 16.27 -20.66 22.37
C GLY A 256 15.21 -19.98 21.51
N PHE A 257 14.16 -20.72 21.13
CA PHE A 257 13.01 -20.15 20.42
C PHE A 257 12.10 -19.37 21.37
N VAL A 258 11.46 -18.34 20.83
CA VAL A 258 10.44 -17.55 21.52
C VAL A 258 9.05 -17.94 21.02
N LEU A 259 8.08 -17.99 21.93
CA LEU A 259 6.70 -18.29 21.59
C LEU A 259 6.07 -17.21 20.70
N VAL A 260 6.31 -15.95 21.05
CA VAL A 260 5.78 -14.77 20.33
C VAL A 260 6.92 -13.93 19.80
N GLY A 261 6.87 -13.60 18.51
CA GLY A 261 7.85 -12.75 17.84
C GLY A 261 7.97 -11.36 18.48
N PRO A 262 9.14 -10.69 18.35
CA PRO A 262 9.36 -9.37 18.94
C PRO A 262 8.65 -8.24 18.18
N THR A 263 8.33 -8.47 16.90
CA THR A 263 7.73 -7.47 16.00
C THR A 263 6.23 -7.69 15.85
N LEU A 264 5.48 -6.61 15.91
CA LEU A 264 4.08 -6.51 15.53
C LEU A 264 3.98 -5.79 14.18
N ARG A 265 3.26 -6.37 13.22
CA ARG A 265 2.81 -5.64 12.04
C ARG A 265 1.45 -5.03 12.34
N ILE A 266 1.27 -3.78 11.98
CA ILE A 266 -0.01 -3.06 12.08
C ILE A 266 -0.53 -2.85 10.66
N ASP A 267 -1.79 -3.23 10.45
CA ASP A 267 -2.53 -3.00 9.20
C ASP A 267 -3.79 -2.22 9.53
N LEU A 268 -3.96 -1.07 8.88
CA LEU A 268 -5.09 -0.16 9.04
C LEU A 268 -5.87 -0.06 7.73
N GLU A 269 -7.19 -0.21 7.83
CA GLU A 269 -8.13 0.13 6.76
C GLU A 269 -9.06 1.19 7.35
N VAL A 270 -9.12 2.38 6.78
CA VAL A 270 -9.77 3.54 7.40
C VAL A 270 -10.79 4.14 6.45
N GLN A 271 -11.98 4.38 6.98
CA GLN A 271 -12.91 5.35 6.40
C GLN A 271 -13.18 6.47 7.39
N ALA A 272 -13.25 7.70 6.88
CA ALA A 272 -13.69 8.85 7.67
C ALA A 272 -14.73 9.67 6.89
N VAL A 273 -15.62 10.32 7.61
CA VAL A 273 -16.72 11.12 7.07
C VAL A 273 -16.40 12.60 7.25
N ARG A 274 -16.49 13.38 6.17
CA ARG A 274 -16.31 14.83 6.21
C ARG A 274 -17.35 15.47 7.14
N GLN A 275 -16.90 16.37 7.99
CA GLN A 275 -17.74 17.27 8.76
C GLN A 275 -17.70 18.62 8.04
N ASP A 276 -18.86 19.06 7.54
CA ASP A 276 -19.01 20.38 6.90
C ASP A 276 -19.05 21.50 7.94
#